data_AF-A0AAN7T1F3-F1
#
_entry.id   AF-A0AAN7T1F3-F1
#
_cell.length_a   1.000
_cell.length_b   1.000
_cell.length_c   1.000
_cell.angle_alpha   90.00
_cell.angle_beta   90.00
_cell.angle_gamma   90.00
#
_symmetry.space_group_name_H-M   'P 1'
#
loop_
_entity.id
_entity.type
_entity.pdbx_description
1 polymer ?
#
loop_
_entity_poly.entity_id
_entity_poly.type
_entity_poly.pdbx_seq_one_letter_code
_entity_poly.pdbx_strand_id
1 'polypeptide(L)'
;MSNPSQLLLLADHIKLSLLERQRAQSLNLERNPAQDSNISRSLESFRESLAALESKSPDEEALPDLRAQYNDLFREFHGESSTTAEATLSQPNDLALREDFAHAQTRTSIDSSKRNTNTKNVRFRDNPSQDSLDSAEEANRAALFQERYRDEELPDPTTDMSNQQVHEYHQQIMQDQDDQLDRLGESIGRQRYLGMQISDELEGQIALLDEVDRGVDRHQSRLDGAKKKLNRVGEKAKANWGMTTIIVLITKQRDKHVRLRARKRECEAVNKVRKGSG
;
A
#
# COMPACT_ATOMS: atom_id res chain seq x y z
N MET A 1 0.20 -2.90 17.91
CA MET A 1 -0.35 -4.27 17.68
C MET A 1 0.01 -4.66 16.25
N SER A 2 1.12 -5.36 16.04
CA SER A 2 1.59 -5.74 14.70
C SER A 2 0.77 -6.92 14.17
N ASN A 3 0.11 -6.73 13.04
CA ASN A 3 -0.60 -7.80 12.33
C ASN A 3 0.37 -8.53 11.38
N PRO A 4 0.19 -9.84 11.13
CA PRO A 4 1.04 -10.61 10.21
C PRO A 4 1.08 -10.01 8.80
N SER A 5 -0.02 -9.41 8.33
CA SER A 5 -0.07 -8.70 7.05
C SER A 5 0.80 -7.45 7.00
N GLN A 6 0.97 -6.74 8.12
CA GLN A 6 1.86 -5.58 8.19
C GLN A 6 3.32 -5.99 8.12
N LEU A 7 3.67 -7.12 8.74
CA LEU A 7 4.99 -7.73 8.59
C LEU A 7 5.26 -8.09 7.13
N LEU A 8 4.33 -8.75 6.44
CA LEU A 8 4.51 -9.08 5.02
C LEU A 8 4.75 -7.84 4.13
N LEU A 9 4.01 -6.76 4.36
CA LEU A 9 4.22 -5.50 3.64
C LEU A 9 5.60 -4.89 3.94
N LEU A 10 6.03 -4.97 5.21
CA LEU A 10 7.35 -4.49 5.61
C LEU A 10 8.46 -5.33 4.96
N ALA A 11 8.29 -6.65 4.89
CA ALA A 11 9.22 -7.55 4.21
C ALA A 11 9.35 -7.21 2.71
N ASP A 12 8.23 -6.93 2.04
CA ASP A 12 8.22 -6.54 0.63
C ASP A 12 8.92 -5.19 0.40
N HIS A 13 8.69 -4.21 1.30
CA HIS A 13 9.40 -2.94 1.26
C HIS A 13 10.91 -3.10 1.42
N ILE A 14 11.37 -3.92 2.39
CA ILE A 14 12.80 -4.23 2.56
C ILE A 14 13.35 -4.87 1.29
N LYS A 15 12.63 -5.83 0.71
CA LYS A 15 13.04 -6.51 -0.52
C LYS A 15 13.20 -5.53 -1.69
N LEU A 16 12.25 -4.62 -1.88
CA LEU A 16 12.31 -3.58 -2.91
C LEU A 16 13.53 -2.67 -2.71
N SER A 17 13.80 -2.24 -1.48
CA SER A 17 14.96 -1.40 -1.16
C SER A 17 16.30 -2.11 -1.38
N LEU A 18 16.36 -3.43 -1.13
CA LEU A 18 17.55 -4.26 -1.41
C LEU A 18 17.78 -4.43 -2.91
N LEU A 19 16.73 -4.66 -3.70
CA LEU A 19 16.83 -4.76 -5.15
C LEU A 19 17.24 -3.42 -5.79
N GLU A 20 16.73 -2.30 -5.29
CA GLU A 20 17.14 -0.98 -5.73
C GLU A 20 18.62 -0.72 -5.43
N ARG A 21 19.09 -1.12 -4.24
CA ARG A 21 20.51 -1.09 -3.90
C ARG A 21 21.35 -1.97 -4.83
N GLN A 22 20.94 -3.21 -5.10
CA GLN A 22 21.66 -4.11 -6.02
C GLN A 22 21.71 -3.54 -7.44
N ARG A 23 20.64 -2.88 -7.89
CA ARG A 23 20.60 -2.19 -9.19
C ARG A 23 21.51 -0.97 -9.22
N ALA A 24 21.58 -0.18 -8.15
CA ALA A 24 22.52 0.94 -8.06
C ALA A 24 23.98 0.45 -8.10
N GLN A 25 24.25 -0.69 -7.45
CA GLN A 25 25.56 -1.36 -7.51
C GLN A 25 25.90 -1.86 -8.91
N SER A 26 24.97 -2.53 -9.60
CA SER A 26 25.21 -3.02 -10.97
C SER A 26 25.46 -1.90 -11.97
N LEU A 27 24.88 -0.73 -11.74
CA LEU A 27 25.09 0.48 -12.53
C LEU A 27 26.31 1.32 -12.06
N ASN A 28 27.10 0.83 -11.10
CA ASN A 28 28.25 1.54 -10.50
C ASN A 28 27.91 2.97 -9.99
N LEU A 29 26.67 3.22 -9.57
CA LEU A 29 26.32 4.47 -8.89
C LEU A 29 26.84 4.43 -7.46
N GLU A 30 27.24 5.60 -6.93
CA GLU A 30 27.69 5.71 -5.54
C GLU A 30 26.63 5.19 -4.56
N ARG A 31 27.09 4.36 -3.64
CA ARG A 31 26.28 3.75 -2.60
C ARG A 31 25.78 4.84 -1.65
N ASN A 32 24.46 4.98 -1.52
CA ASN A 32 23.87 5.94 -0.60
C ASN A 32 23.88 5.40 0.85
N PRO A 33 24.67 5.95 1.78
CA PRO A 33 24.76 5.46 3.15
C PRO A 33 23.46 5.67 3.95
N ALA A 34 22.62 6.65 3.57
CA ALA A 34 21.32 6.86 4.21
C ALA A 34 20.37 5.68 3.94
N GLN A 35 20.38 5.15 2.71
CA GLN A 35 19.59 3.99 2.32
C GLN A 35 19.99 2.75 3.13
N ASP A 36 21.28 2.51 3.33
CA ASP A 36 21.75 1.41 4.18
C ASP A 36 21.29 1.56 5.64
N SER A 37 21.31 2.78 6.17
CA SER A 37 20.83 3.05 7.53
C SER A 37 19.32 2.80 7.67
N ASN A 38 18.54 3.16 6.66
CA ASN A 38 17.10 2.93 6.63
C ASN A 38 16.79 1.43 6.51
N ILE A 39 17.48 0.71 5.64
CA ILE A 39 17.33 -0.74 5.52
C ILE A 39 17.66 -1.42 6.85
N SER A 40 18.75 -1.03 7.52
CA SER A 40 19.13 -1.59 8.83
C SER A 40 18.07 -1.33 9.91
N ARG A 41 17.48 -0.13 9.94
CA ARG A 41 16.39 0.20 10.88
C ARG A 41 15.12 -0.60 10.57
N SER A 42 14.80 -0.78 9.29
CA SER A 42 13.62 -1.55 8.87
C SER A 42 13.77 -3.04 9.17
N LEU A 43 14.97 -3.63 9.00
CA LEU A 43 15.26 -5.00 9.43
C LEU A 43 15.14 -5.16 10.95
N GLU A 44 15.62 -4.20 11.72
CA GLU A 44 15.49 -4.22 13.18
C GLU A 44 14.02 -4.12 13.61
N SER A 45 13.24 -3.26 12.94
CA SER A 45 11.79 -3.16 13.16
C SER A 45 11.04 -4.45 12.76
N PHE A 46 11.46 -5.13 11.68
CA PHE A 46 10.92 -6.43 11.29
C PHE A 46 11.21 -7.48 12.36
N ARG A 47 12.45 -7.51 12.86
CA ARG A 47 12.89 -8.43 13.93
C ARG A 47 12.10 -8.23 15.21
N GLU A 48 11.93 -6.99 15.65
CA GLU A 48 11.20 -6.66 16.87
C GLU A 48 9.71 -6.99 16.74
N SER A 49 9.09 -6.68 15.59
CA SER A 49 7.69 -7.01 15.33
C SER A 49 7.45 -8.52 15.16
N LEU A 50 8.42 -9.27 14.64
CA LEU A 50 8.39 -10.73 14.58
C LEU A 50 8.46 -11.35 15.98
N ALA A 51 9.37 -10.87 16.83
CA ALA A 51 9.47 -11.32 18.22
C ALA A 51 8.20 -10.99 19.03
N ALA A 52 7.60 -9.81 18.79
CA ALA A 52 6.32 -9.46 19.39
C ALA A 52 5.19 -10.39 18.93
N LEU A 53 5.16 -10.78 17.65
CA LEU A 53 4.17 -11.71 17.12
C LEU A 53 4.37 -13.13 17.68
N GLU A 54 5.60 -13.63 17.74
CA GLU A 54 5.96 -14.93 18.33
C GLU A 54 5.52 -15.02 19.79
N SER A 55 5.69 -13.94 20.57
CA SER A 55 5.25 -13.89 21.98
C SER A 55 3.73 -13.95 22.16
N LYS A 56 2.97 -13.51 21.14
CA LYS A 56 1.53 -13.30 21.23
C LYS A 56 0.72 -14.46 20.62
N SER A 57 1.19 -15.00 19.50
CA SER A 57 0.53 -16.05 18.73
C SER A 57 1.57 -17.07 18.25
N PRO A 58 2.06 -17.97 19.12
CA PRO A 58 3.10 -18.93 18.76
C PRO A 58 2.66 -19.96 17.69
N ASP A 59 1.35 -20.19 17.55
CA ASP A 59 0.75 -21.15 16.60
C ASP A 59 0.35 -20.52 15.26
N GLU A 60 0.77 -19.28 14.98
CA GLU A 60 0.45 -18.60 13.73
C GLU A 60 1.16 -19.30 12.55
N GLU A 61 0.39 -19.82 11.58
CA GLU A 61 0.91 -20.59 10.44
C GLU A 61 1.95 -19.83 9.60
N ALA A 62 1.89 -18.49 9.59
CA ALA A 62 2.79 -17.63 8.82
C ALA A 62 4.14 -17.31 9.53
N LEU A 63 4.29 -17.62 10.82
CA LEU A 63 5.53 -17.37 11.56
C LEU A 63 6.79 -18.04 11.00
N PRO A 64 6.79 -19.34 10.65
CA PRO A 64 7.97 -19.98 10.08
C PRO A 64 8.40 -19.33 8.76
N ASP A 65 7.44 -18.97 7.91
CA ASP A 65 7.69 -18.32 6.62
C ASP A 65 8.23 -16.90 6.78
N LEU A 66 7.68 -16.11 7.72
CA LEU A 66 8.20 -14.78 8.04
C LEU A 66 9.61 -14.84 8.62
N ARG A 67 9.91 -15.86 9.43
CA ARG A 67 11.25 -16.07 9.98
C ARG A 67 12.25 -16.47 8.90
N ALA A 68 11.86 -17.32 7.96
CA ALA A 68 12.69 -17.63 6.80
C ALA A 68 12.98 -16.36 5.98
N GLN A 69 11.93 -15.59 5.66
CA GLN A 69 12.04 -14.33 4.94
C GLN A 69 12.95 -13.30 5.63
N TYR A 70 12.86 -13.15 6.97
CA TYR A 70 13.80 -12.30 7.72
C TYR A 70 15.25 -12.69 7.45
N ASN A 71 15.56 -13.98 7.61
CA ASN A 71 16.93 -14.47 7.51
C ASN A 71 17.48 -14.30 6.10
N ASP A 72 16.65 -14.48 5.08
CA ASP A 72 17.03 -14.27 3.68
C ASP A 72 17.33 -12.80 3.40
N LEU A 73 16.45 -11.88 3.81
CA LEU A 73 16.65 -10.43 3.65
C LEU A 73 17.87 -9.93 4.45
N PHE A 74 18.09 -10.48 5.64
CA PHE A 74 19.23 -10.14 6.49
C PHE A 74 20.56 -10.56 5.85
N ARG A 75 20.62 -11.77 5.28
CA ARG A 75 21.79 -12.26 4.54
C ARG A 75 22.07 -11.43 3.29
N GLU A 76 21.03 -11.15 2.52
CA GLU A 76 21.11 -10.33 1.31
C GLU A 76 21.61 -8.91 1.61
N PHE A 77 21.15 -8.29 2.70
CA PHE A 77 21.60 -6.97 3.13
C PHE A 77 23.10 -6.93 3.45
N HIS A 78 23.61 -7.94 4.13
CA HIS A 78 25.01 -8.06 4.51
C HIS A 78 25.93 -8.53 3.37
N GLY A 79 25.37 -8.82 2.20
CA GLY A 79 26.15 -9.24 1.03
C GLY A 79 26.64 -10.68 1.12
N GLU A 80 26.11 -11.47 2.06
CA GLU A 80 26.22 -12.92 2.02
C GLU A 80 25.18 -13.40 1.00
N SER A 81 25.47 -13.20 -0.28
CA SER A 81 24.73 -13.86 -1.35
C SER A 81 24.69 -15.34 -1.00
N SER A 82 23.49 -15.81 -0.68
CA SER A 82 23.22 -17.22 -0.50
C SER A 82 23.90 -17.96 -1.65
N THR A 83 24.80 -18.89 -1.34
CA THR A 83 25.45 -19.75 -2.36
C THR A 83 24.41 -20.45 -3.25
N THR A 84 23.16 -20.49 -2.79
CA THR A 84 21.96 -20.90 -3.53
C THR A 84 21.63 -20.00 -4.72
N ALA A 85 21.87 -18.68 -4.68
CA ALA A 85 21.61 -17.76 -5.80
C ALA A 85 22.62 -17.97 -6.95
N GLU A 86 23.91 -18.13 -6.61
CA GLU A 86 24.95 -18.51 -7.59
C GLU A 86 24.74 -19.94 -8.11
N ALA A 87 24.32 -20.87 -7.25
CA ALA A 87 23.97 -22.23 -7.66
C ALA A 87 22.74 -22.24 -8.60
N THR A 88 21.71 -21.45 -8.34
CA THR A 88 20.50 -21.37 -9.20
C THR A 88 20.73 -20.64 -10.52
N LEU A 89 21.76 -19.79 -10.63
CA LEU A 89 22.21 -19.18 -11.88
C LEU A 89 22.99 -20.15 -12.78
N SER A 90 23.61 -21.18 -12.18
CA SER A 90 24.46 -22.15 -12.87
C SER A 90 23.82 -23.54 -13.05
N GLN A 91 22.86 -23.90 -12.19
CA GLN A 91 22.23 -25.21 -12.19
C GLN A 91 20.76 -25.11 -11.73
N PRO A 92 19.81 -25.72 -12.46
CA PRO A 92 18.40 -25.62 -12.09
C PRO A 92 18.10 -26.44 -10.84
N ASN A 93 17.25 -25.88 -9.96
CA ASN A 93 16.77 -26.54 -8.74
C ASN A 93 15.94 -27.80 -9.00
N ASP A 94 15.41 -27.96 -10.22
CA ASP A 94 14.68 -29.13 -10.67
C ASP A 94 15.37 -29.74 -11.90
N LEU A 95 15.68 -31.04 -11.82
CA LEU A 95 16.33 -31.79 -12.89
C LEU A 95 15.46 -31.93 -14.13
N ALA A 96 14.13 -31.87 -13.99
CA ALA A 96 13.20 -31.91 -15.12
C ALA A 96 13.28 -30.66 -16.01
N LEU A 97 13.74 -29.53 -15.45
CA LEU A 97 13.84 -28.23 -16.14
C LEU A 97 15.24 -27.95 -16.69
N ARG A 98 16.10 -28.98 -16.72
CA ARG A 98 17.50 -28.85 -17.14
C ARG A 98 17.65 -28.41 -18.60
N GLU A 99 16.77 -28.88 -19.47
CA GLU A 99 16.82 -28.49 -20.89
C GLU A 99 16.38 -27.04 -21.10
N ASP A 100 15.30 -26.60 -20.43
CA ASP A 100 14.84 -25.21 -20.49
C ASP A 100 15.89 -24.24 -19.95
N PHE A 101 16.62 -24.63 -18.89
CA PHE A 101 17.70 -23.83 -18.32
C PHE A 101 18.90 -23.70 -19.28
N ALA A 102 19.27 -24.79 -19.96
CA ALA A 102 20.30 -24.77 -21.00
C ALA A 102 19.89 -23.89 -22.21
N HIS A 103 18.62 -23.92 -22.58
CA HIS A 103 18.07 -23.04 -23.61
C HIS A 103 18.07 -21.56 -23.23
N ALA A 104 17.91 -21.23 -21.94
CA ALA A 104 17.98 -19.85 -21.45
C ALA A 104 19.42 -19.30 -21.44
N GLN A 105 20.41 -20.11 -21.02
CA GLN A 105 21.81 -19.70 -20.99
C GLN A 105 22.42 -19.49 -22.38
N THR A 106 21.99 -20.30 -23.37
CA THR A 106 22.47 -20.22 -24.76
C THR A 106 21.89 -19.06 -25.56
N ARG A 107 20.91 -18.32 -25.02
CA ARG A 107 20.30 -17.14 -25.66
C ARG A 107 21.07 -15.84 -25.44
N THR A 108 22.12 -15.86 -24.63
CA THR A 108 23.02 -14.70 -24.50
C THR A 108 24.17 -14.87 -25.48
N SER A 109 24.21 -13.98 -26.47
CA SER A 109 25.20 -13.86 -27.54
C SER A 109 24.87 -14.68 -28.79
N ILE A 110 24.68 -13.97 -29.90
CA ILE A 110 24.51 -14.44 -31.28
C ILE A 110 23.03 -14.56 -31.70
N ASP A 111 22.62 -13.54 -32.46
CA ASP A 111 21.46 -13.53 -33.37
C ASP A 111 20.09 -13.19 -32.78
N SER A 112 19.92 -11.90 -32.47
CA SER A 112 18.62 -11.24 -32.33
C SER A 112 17.87 -11.05 -33.66
N SER A 113 18.30 -11.72 -34.73
CA SER A 113 17.64 -11.68 -36.03
C SER A 113 16.97 -13.03 -36.27
N LYS A 114 15.63 -13.03 -36.41
CA LYS A 114 14.79 -14.18 -36.79
C LYS A 114 14.50 -15.21 -35.67
N ARG A 115 13.53 -14.89 -34.81
CA ARG A 115 12.50 -15.90 -34.44
C ARG A 115 11.20 -15.28 -33.95
N ASN A 116 10.26 -15.24 -34.88
CA ASN A 116 8.83 -15.26 -34.65
C ASN A 116 8.45 -16.54 -33.89
N THR A 117 8.01 -16.43 -32.63
CA THR A 117 7.10 -17.40 -31.99
C THR A 117 6.34 -16.74 -30.85
N ASN A 118 5.02 -16.62 -31.01
CA ASN A 118 3.99 -16.42 -29.99
C ASN A 118 4.39 -16.88 -28.57
N THR A 119 4.67 -15.94 -27.67
CA THR A 119 4.56 -16.18 -26.23
C THR A 119 3.51 -15.24 -25.66
N LYS A 120 2.41 -15.84 -25.21
CA LYS A 120 1.26 -15.19 -24.58
C LYS A 120 1.71 -14.47 -23.31
N ASN A 121 1.76 -13.14 -23.33
CA ASN A 121 1.85 -12.36 -22.10
C ASN A 121 0.44 -12.16 -21.54
N VAL A 122 0.17 -12.80 -20.40
CA VAL A 122 -1.07 -12.64 -19.63
C VAL A 122 -1.06 -11.25 -18.99
N ARG A 123 -1.99 -10.39 -19.41
CA ARG A 123 -2.27 -9.10 -18.75
C ARG A 123 -3.35 -9.32 -17.70
N PHE A 124 -3.02 -9.15 -16.41
CA PHE A 124 -4.02 -9.01 -15.36
C PHE A 124 -4.70 -7.64 -15.53
N ARG A 125 -5.96 -7.65 -15.96
CA ARG A 125 -6.86 -6.49 -15.90
C ARG A 125 -7.79 -6.70 -14.71
N ASP A 126 -7.32 -6.33 -13.52
CA ASP A 126 -8.15 -6.25 -12.33
C ASP A 126 -8.40 -4.77 -12.04
N ASN A 127 -9.41 -4.18 -12.68
CA ASN A 127 -10.28 -3.10 -12.16
C ASN A 127 -10.87 -2.23 -13.30
N PRO A 128 -12.18 -2.31 -13.59
CA PRO A 128 -12.84 -1.52 -14.64
C PRO A 128 -13.14 -0.06 -14.26
N SER A 129 -12.61 0.47 -13.15
CA SER A 129 -12.89 1.85 -12.71
C SER A 129 -11.79 2.87 -13.06
N GLN A 130 -10.81 2.50 -13.89
CA GLN A 130 -9.72 3.39 -14.35
C GLN A 130 -10.00 4.17 -15.65
N ASP A 131 -11.20 4.03 -16.22
CA ASP A 131 -11.61 4.58 -17.53
C ASP A 131 -11.63 6.12 -17.65
N SER A 132 -11.27 6.85 -16.60
CA SER A 132 -11.36 8.33 -16.56
C SER A 132 -10.02 9.07 -16.44
N LEU A 133 -8.90 8.36 -16.28
CA LEU A 133 -7.55 8.93 -16.30
C LEU A 133 -6.79 8.65 -17.61
N ASP A 134 -7.35 7.79 -18.47
CA ASP A 134 -6.68 7.22 -19.63
C ASP A 134 -6.46 8.19 -20.80
N SER A 135 -7.17 9.33 -20.92
CA SER A 135 -7.03 10.14 -22.14
C SER A 135 -5.64 10.80 -22.28
N ALA A 136 -5.04 11.23 -21.16
CA ALA A 136 -3.71 11.84 -21.19
C ALA A 136 -2.60 10.78 -21.25
N GLU A 137 -2.74 9.67 -20.54
CA GLU A 137 -1.78 8.56 -20.60
C GLU A 137 -1.83 7.81 -21.93
N GLU A 138 -3.01 7.57 -22.51
CA GLU A 138 -3.18 7.00 -23.85
C GLU A 138 -2.62 7.95 -24.92
N ALA A 139 -2.79 9.27 -24.77
CA ALA A 139 -2.18 10.25 -25.67
C ALA A 139 -0.65 10.27 -25.56
N ASN A 140 -0.10 10.22 -24.35
CA ASN A 140 1.34 10.11 -24.13
C ASN A 140 1.91 8.78 -24.65
N ARG A 141 1.14 7.69 -24.51
CA ARG A 141 1.50 6.35 -24.97
C ARG A 141 1.41 6.24 -26.50
N ALA A 142 0.42 6.88 -27.12
CA ALA A 142 0.30 6.99 -28.57
C ALA A 142 1.38 7.91 -29.17
N ALA A 143 1.82 8.93 -28.42
CA ALA A 143 2.95 9.77 -28.83
C ALA A 143 4.31 9.05 -28.71
N LEU A 144 4.42 8.02 -27.86
CA LEU A 144 5.62 7.19 -27.69
C LEU A 144 5.70 6.04 -28.69
N PHE A 145 4.57 5.54 -29.18
CA PHE A 145 4.52 4.45 -30.17
C PHE A 145 3.63 4.86 -31.32
N GLN A 146 4.25 5.34 -32.40
CA GLN A 146 3.58 5.94 -33.56
C GLN A 146 2.59 4.97 -34.24
N GLU A 147 2.83 3.66 -34.14
CA GLU A 147 2.00 2.63 -34.79
C GLU A 147 1.50 1.59 -33.78
N ARG A 148 0.18 1.41 -33.68
CA ARG A 148 -0.40 0.25 -32.98
C ARG A 148 -0.02 -1.01 -33.75
N TYR A 149 0.59 -1.97 -33.07
CA TYR A 149 0.91 -3.27 -33.64
C TYR A 149 -0.36 -3.90 -34.25
N ARG A 150 -0.33 -4.14 -35.56
CA ARG A 150 -1.42 -4.70 -36.37
C ARG A 150 -0.90 -5.97 -37.04
N ASP A 151 -1.66 -7.06 -36.97
CA ASP A 151 -1.24 -8.40 -37.46
C ASP A 151 -1.18 -8.53 -39.00
N GLU A 152 -1.33 -7.43 -39.74
CA GLU A 152 -1.21 -7.41 -41.19
C GLU A 152 0.27 -7.26 -41.56
N GLU A 153 0.84 -8.21 -42.31
CA GLU A 153 2.18 -8.10 -42.87
C GLU A 153 2.24 -6.86 -43.77
N LEU A 154 2.78 -5.76 -43.23
CA LEU A 154 3.06 -4.56 -44.01
C LEU A 154 4.09 -4.90 -45.09
N PRO A 155 3.89 -4.45 -46.34
CA PRO A 155 4.88 -4.65 -47.38
C PRO A 155 6.20 -4.02 -46.92
N ASP A 156 7.28 -4.80 -46.97
CA ASP A 156 8.62 -4.32 -46.63
C ASP A 156 8.94 -3.14 -47.58
N PRO A 157 9.05 -1.90 -47.08
CA PRO A 157 9.19 -0.72 -47.92
C PRO A 157 10.48 -0.73 -48.73
N THR A 158 11.41 -1.64 -48.43
CA THR A 158 12.71 -1.76 -49.08
C THR A 158 12.72 -2.67 -50.32
N THR A 159 11.64 -3.40 -50.63
CA THR A 159 11.64 -4.42 -51.71
C THR A 159 11.90 -3.85 -53.11
N ASP A 160 11.50 -2.61 -53.37
CA ASP A 160 11.65 -1.94 -54.67
C ASP A 160 12.77 -0.87 -54.68
N MET A 161 13.55 -0.77 -53.59
CA MET A 161 14.58 0.24 -53.41
C MET A 161 15.95 -0.27 -53.88
N SER A 162 16.74 0.59 -54.52
CA SER A 162 18.15 0.27 -54.83
C SER A 162 19.01 0.27 -53.55
N ASN A 163 20.13 -0.46 -53.53
CA ASN A 163 21.01 -0.55 -52.35
C ASN A 163 21.44 0.82 -51.77
N GLN A 164 21.63 1.83 -52.61
CA GLN A 164 21.95 3.19 -52.15
C GLN A 164 20.76 3.85 -51.46
N GLN A 165 19.56 3.68 -52.00
CA GLN A 165 18.32 4.18 -51.40
C GLN A 165 17.98 3.43 -50.10
N VAL A 166 18.23 2.11 -50.04
CA VAL A 166 18.08 1.31 -48.82
C VAL A 166 19.06 1.79 -47.73
N HIS A 167 20.27 2.19 -48.11
CA HIS A 167 21.24 2.75 -47.16
C HIS A 167 20.78 4.11 -46.61
N GLU A 168 20.35 5.02 -47.47
CA GLU A 168 19.80 6.32 -47.06
C GLU A 168 18.54 6.17 -46.19
N TYR A 169 17.66 5.23 -46.54
CA TYR A 169 16.46 4.91 -45.77
C TYR A 169 16.80 4.37 -44.37
N HIS A 170 17.73 3.42 -44.27
CA HIS A 170 18.18 2.92 -42.97
C HIS A 170 18.87 4.00 -42.14
N GLN A 171 19.60 4.93 -42.76
CA GLN A 171 20.21 6.05 -42.05
C GLN A 171 19.15 6.99 -41.43
N GLN A 172 18.04 7.23 -42.13
CA GLN A 172 16.91 7.99 -41.60
C GLN A 172 16.19 7.23 -40.48
N ILE A 173 15.96 5.92 -40.64
CA ILE A 173 15.35 5.07 -39.61
C ILE A 173 16.19 5.07 -38.33
N MET A 174 17.52 5.00 -38.44
CA MET A 174 18.41 5.03 -37.27
C MET A 174 18.34 6.38 -36.55
N GLN A 175 18.28 7.49 -37.30
CA GLN A 175 18.09 8.82 -36.69
C GLN A 175 16.75 8.95 -35.97
N ASP A 176 15.66 8.43 -36.55
CA ASP A 176 14.34 8.47 -35.92
C ASP A 176 14.28 7.60 -34.65
N GLN A 177 14.99 6.45 -34.65
CA GLN A 177 15.12 5.62 -33.45
C GLN A 177 15.94 6.29 -32.35
N ASP A 178 17.03 6.97 -32.68
CA ASP A 178 17.82 7.73 -31.71
C ASP A 178 16.97 8.84 -31.08
N ASP A 179 16.18 9.57 -31.88
CA ASP A 179 15.25 10.60 -31.39
C ASP A 179 14.16 10.01 -30.47
N GLN A 180 13.67 8.80 -30.77
CA GLN A 180 12.73 8.08 -29.90
C GLN A 180 13.38 7.64 -28.57
N LEU A 181 14.63 7.20 -28.59
CA LEU A 181 15.38 6.82 -27.39
C LEU A 181 15.67 8.03 -26.49
N ASP A 182 15.96 9.20 -27.06
CA ASP A 182 16.13 10.43 -26.30
C ASP A 182 14.83 10.84 -25.58
N ARG A 183 13.68 10.75 -26.26
CA ARG A 183 12.36 10.99 -25.65
C ARG A 183 12.04 9.99 -24.55
N LEU A 184 12.38 8.72 -24.76
CA LEU A 184 12.20 7.69 -23.75
C LEU A 184 13.11 7.94 -22.54
N GLY A 185 14.37 8.34 -22.77
CA GLY A 185 15.32 8.71 -21.74
C GLY A 185 14.82 9.87 -20.88
N GLU A 186 14.24 10.90 -21.51
CA GLU A 186 13.62 12.03 -20.80
C GLU A 186 12.43 11.58 -19.93
N SER A 187 11.60 10.68 -20.45
CA SER A 187 10.47 10.10 -19.71
C SER A 187 10.93 9.28 -18.49
N ILE A 188 11.95 8.44 -18.67
CA ILE A 188 12.56 7.65 -17.58
C ILE A 188 13.19 8.58 -16.54
N GLY A 189 13.84 9.67 -16.97
CA GLY A 189 14.39 10.69 -16.09
C GLY A 189 13.32 11.35 -15.21
N ARG A 190 12.18 11.72 -15.80
CA ARG A 190 11.01 12.25 -15.06
C ARG A 190 10.42 11.20 -14.11
N GLN A 191 10.26 9.97 -14.55
CA GLN A 191 9.74 8.88 -13.73
C GLN A 191 10.64 8.62 -12.51
N ARG A 192 11.97 8.65 -12.69
CA ARG A 192 12.94 8.55 -11.60
C ARG A 192 12.80 9.71 -10.60
N TYR A 193 12.66 10.94 -11.09
CA TYR A 193 12.42 12.11 -10.24
C TYR A 193 11.14 11.95 -9.40
N LEU A 194 10.06 11.48 -10.02
CA LEU A 194 8.79 11.19 -9.35
C LEU A 194 8.95 10.09 -8.29
N GLY A 195 9.70 9.02 -8.60
CA GLY A 195 10.01 7.96 -7.63
C GLY A 195 10.79 8.45 -6.40
N MET A 196 11.76 9.34 -6.61
CA MET A 196 12.47 9.99 -5.49
C MET A 196 11.53 10.86 -4.65
N GLN A 197 10.69 11.67 -5.28
CA GLN A 197 9.74 12.53 -4.58
C GLN A 197 8.70 11.73 -3.78
N ILE A 198 8.22 10.60 -4.33
CA ILE A 198 7.35 9.67 -3.62
C ILE A 198 8.09 9.05 -2.43
N SER A 199 9.36 8.69 -2.59
CA SER A 199 10.16 8.13 -1.49
C SER A 199 10.32 9.13 -0.34
N ASP A 200 10.62 10.40 -0.65
CA ASP A 200 10.72 11.46 0.34
C ASP A 200 9.38 11.73 1.06
N GLU A 201 8.27 11.69 0.32
CA GLU A 201 6.92 11.84 0.87
C GLU A 201 6.52 10.63 1.75
N LEU A 202 6.90 9.41 1.37
CA LEU A 202 6.69 8.22 2.19
C LEU A 202 7.50 8.27 3.49
N GLU A 203 8.75 8.74 3.45
CA GLU A 203 9.57 8.99 4.65
C GLU A 203 8.89 10.04 5.56
N GLY A 204 8.33 11.10 4.98
CA GLY A 204 7.51 12.08 5.70
C GLY A 204 6.25 11.49 6.32
N GLN A 205 5.57 10.57 5.62
CA GLN A 205 4.38 9.88 6.11
C GLN A 205 4.69 8.91 7.26
N ILE A 206 5.88 8.30 7.30
CA ILE A 206 6.33 7.49 8.44
C ILE A 206 6.44 8.36 9.70
N ALA A 207 6.98 9.57 9.58
CA ALA A 207 7.06 10.51 10.69
C ALA A 207 5.67 10.98 11.17
N LEU A 208 4.73 11.20 10.23
CA LEU A 208 3.34 11.51 10.57
C LEU A 208 2.62 10.32 11.21
N LEU A 209 2.91 9.09 10.80
CA LEU A 209 2.35 7.87 11.39
C LEU A 209 2.77 7.68 12.86
N ASP A 210 4.01 8.01 13.21
CA ASP A 210 4.48 8.00 14.61
C ASP A 210 3.76 9.07 15.46
N GLU A 211 3.55 10.28 14.93
CA GLU A 211 2.72 11.31 15.59
C GLU A 211 1.28 10.83 15.80
N VAL A 212 0.69 10.19 14.78
CA VAL A 212 -0.66 9.61 14.85
C VAL A 212 -0.73 8.50 15.89
N ASP A 213 0.25 7.60 15.96
CA ASP A 213 0.29 6.51 16.96
C ASP A 213 0.36 7.07 18.40
N ARG A 214 1.24 8.04 18.63
CA ARG A 214 1.29 8.79 19.92
C ARG A 214 0.00 9.55 20.21
N GLY A 215 -0.71 10.00 19.18
CA GLY A 215 -2.03 10.61 19.28
C GLY A 215 -3.08 9.59 19.74
N VAL A 216 -3.10 8.41 19.11
CA VAL A 216 -3.99 7.29 19.43
C VAL A 216 -3.78 6.82 20.88
N ASP A 217 -2.54 6.66 21.34
CA ASP A 217 -2.22 6.28 22.72
C ASP A 217 -2.76 7.28 23.75
N ARG A 218 -2.65 8.59 23.47
CA ARG A 218 -3.22 9.65 24.31
C ARG A 218 -4.75 9.59 24.31
N HIS A 219 -5.37 9.36 23.16
CA HIS A 219 -6.82 9.21 23.08
C HIS A 219 -7.32 7.97 23.82
N GLN A 220 -6.61 6.84 23.71
CA GLN A 220 -6.91 5.61 24.45
C GLN A 220 -6.82 5.84 25.96
N SER A 221 -5.76 6.49 26.44
CA SER A 221 -5.60 6.84 27.86
C SER A 221 -6.74 7.74 28.39
N ARG A 222 -7.18 8.70 27.58
CA ARG A 222 -8.31 9.59 27.92
C ARG A 222 -9.64 8.82 27.92
N LEU A 223 -9.85 7.92 26.96
CA LEU A 223 -11.03 7.05 26.90
C LEU A 223 -11.08 6.11 28.09
N ASP A 224 -9.96 5.51 28.50
CA ASP A 224 -9.90 4.64 29.67
C ASP A 224 -10.19 5.42 30.96
N GLY A 225 -9.65 6.64 31.08
CA GLY A 225 -9.99 7.55 32.17
C GLY A 225 -11.49 7.91 32.20
N ALA A 226 -12.07 8.20 31.03
CA ALA A 226 -13.50 8.49 30.90
C ALA A 226 -14.36 7.27 31.25
N LYS A 227 -14.00 6.08 30.77
CA LYS A 227 -14.65 4.80 31.08
C LYS A 227 -14.61 4.50 32.58
N LYS A 228 -13.47 4.72 33.24
CA LYS A 228 -13.34 4.53 34.70
C LYS A 228 -14.22 5.50 35.49
N LYS A 229 -14.32 6.76 35.04
CA LYS A 229 -15.24 7.75 35.62
C LYS A 229 -16.70 7.33 35.41
N LEU A 230 -17.07 6.90 34.21
CA LEU A 230 -18.42 6.40 33.89
C LEU A 230 -18.78 5.18 34.75
N ASN A 231 -17.89 4.20 34.89
CA ASN A 231 -18.11 3.06 35.77
C ASN A 231 -18.32 3.49 37.22
N ARG A 232 -17.51 4.44 37.72
CA ARG A 232 -17.67 4.95 39.08
C ARG A 232 -18.98 5.72 39.28
N VAL A 233 -19.42 6.46 38.27
CA VAL A 233 -20.73 7.13 38.27
C VAL A 233 -21.84 6.08 38.24
N GLY A 234 -21.73 5.04 37.43
CA GLY A 234 -22.67 3.92 37.36
C GLY A 234 -22.79 3.19 38.70
N GLU A 235 -21.67 2.89 39.37
CA GLU A 235 -21.66 2.27 40.70
C GLU A 235 -22.29 3.18 41.77
N LYS A 236 -21.93 4.48 41.79
CA LYS A 236 -22.54 5.44 42.71
C LYS A 236 -24.03 5.64 42.46
N ALA A 237 -24.45 5.66 41.20
CA ALA A 237 -25.85 5.73 40.81
C ALA A 237 -26.61 4.46 41.22
N LYS A 238 -25.99 3.28 41.10
CA LYS A 238 -26.57 2.00 41.55
C LYS A 238 -26.72 1.96 43.08
N ALA A 239 -25.71 2.42 43.83
CA ALA A 239 -25.77 2.47 45.29
C ALA A 239 -26.84 3.45 45.80
N ASN A 240 -26.97 4.61 45.14
CA ASN A 240 -27.93 5.64 45.50
C ASN A 240 -29.28 5.49 44.79
N TRP A 241 -29.46 4.43 44.00
CA TRP A 241 -30.64 4.22 43.15
C TRP A 241 -31.92 4.38 43.96
N GLY A 242 -32.00 3.74 45.14
CA GLY A 242 -33.16 3.82 46.03
C GLY A 242 -33.48 5.25 46.46
N MET A 243 -32.47 6.04 46.84
CA MET A 243 -32.67 7.44 47.23
C MET A 243 -33.10 8.32 46.04
N THR A 244 -32.47 8.13 44.87
CA THR A 244 -32.89 8.85 43.65
C THR A 244 -34.29 8.48 43.21
N THR A 245 -34.69 7.20 43.29
CA THR A 245 -36.07 6.78 42.99
C THR A 245 -37.06 7.43 43.95
N ILE A 246 -36.76 7.50 45.25
CA ILE A 246 -37.60 8.19 46.24
C ILE A 246 -37.73 9.68 45.91
N ILE A 247 -36.63 10.38 45.60
CA ILE A 247 -36.66 11.80 45.22
C ILE A 247 -37.52 12.02 43.97
N VAL A 248 -37.35 11.18 42.95
CA VAL A 248 -38.15 11.24 41.71
C VAL A 248 -39.64 11.00 42.00
N LEU A 249 -39.98 10.07 42.89
CA LEU A 249 -41.36 9.84 43.30
C LEU A 249 -41.92 11.06 44.04
N ILE A 250 -41.16 11.69 44.95
CA ILE A 250 -41.58 12.88 45.68
C ILE A 250 -41.82 14.06 44.72
N THR A 251 -40.91 14.32 43.78
CA THR A 251 -41.08 15.41 42.81
C THR A 251 -42.29 15.16 41.91
N LYS A 252 -42.47 13.92 41.45
CA LYS A 252 -43.64 13.52 40.64
C LYS A 252 -44.95 13.63 41.43
N GLN A 253 -44.95 13.26 42.71
CA GLN A 253 -46.11 13.35 43.59
C GLN A 253 -46.46 14.81 43.91
N ARG A 254 -45.44 15.65 44.14
CA ARG A 254 -45.61 17.10 44.32
C ARG A 254 -46.23 17.74 43.07
N ASP A 255 -45.74 17.38 41.89
CA ASP A 255 -46.24 17.92 40.62
C ASP A 255 -47.70 17.50 40.35
N LYS A 256 -48.04 16.23 40.64
CA LYS A 256 -49.43 15.74 40.59
C LYS A 256 -50.34 16.50 41.54
N HIS A 257 -49.87 16.79 42.74
CA HIS A 257 -50.64 17.54 43.74
C HIS A 257 -50.84 19.01 43.35
N VAL A 258 -49.82 19.65 42.74
CA VAL A 258 -49.93 21.01 42.20
C VAL A 258 -50.95 21.08 41.06
N ARG A 259 -50.91 20.13 40.12
CA ARG A 259 -51.90 20.07 39.01
C ARG A 259 -53.33 19.83 39.49
N LEU A 260 -53.52 18.97 40.50
CA LEU A 260 -54.84 18.74 41.10
C LEU A 260 -55.38 20.01 41.78
N ARG A 261 -54.51 20.77 42.48
CA ARG A 261 -54.90 22.05 43.09
C ARG A 261 -55.23 23.11 42.05
N ALA A 262 -54.50 23.17 40.93
CA ALA A 262 -54.82 24.06 39.81
C ALA A 262 -56.21 23.75 39.22
N ARG A 263 -56.48 22.48 38.91
CA ARG A 263 -57.80 22.05 38.40
C ARG A 263 -58.94 22.31 39.39
N LYS A 264 -58.71 22.12 40.70
CA LYS A 264 -59.72 22.43 41.71
C LYS A 264 -60.07 23.92 41.75
N ARG A 265 -59.06 24.79 41.64
CA ARG A 265 -59.26 26.25 41.58
C ARG A 265 -60.02 26.68 40.32
N GLU A 266 -59.73 26.05 39.18
CA GLU A 266 -60.48 26.28 37.94
C GLU A 266 -61.96 25.88 38.09
N CYS A 267 -62.25 24.70 38.65
CA CYS A 267 -63.63 24.27 38.91
C CYS A 267 -64.37 25.18 39.90
N GLU A 268 -63.71 25.63 40.97
CA GLU A 268 -64.30 26.59 41.92
C GLU A 268 -64.58 27.96 41.26
N ALA A 269 -63.68 28.44 40.40
CA ALA A 269 -63.88 29.67 39.65
C ALA A 269 -65.08 29.56 38.68
N VAL A 270 -65.19 28.46 37.93
CA VAL A 270 -66.33 28.22 37.02
C VAL A 270 -67.66 28.12 37.79
N ASN A 271 -67.67 27.43 38.94
CA ASN A 271 -68.88 27.31 39.76
C ASN A 271 -69.28 28.67 40.39
N LYS A 272 -68.31 29.51 40.77
CA LYS A 272 -68.57 30.86 41.28
C LYS A 272 -69.16 31.79 40.21
N VAL A 273 -68.66 31.71 38.96
CA VAL A 273 -69.25 32.45 37.82
C VAL A 273 -70.67 31.97 37.54
N ARG A 274 -70.93 30.66 37.59
CA ARG A 274 -72.28 30.10 37.36
C ARG A 274 -73.28 30.49 38.45
N LYS A 275 -72.86 30.65 39.72
CA LYS A 275 -73.73 31.08 40.83
C LYS A 275 -73.95 32.59 40.92
N GLY A 276 -73.11 33.41 40.29
CA GLY A 276 -73.24 34.88 40.29
C GLY A 276 -74.04 35.46 39.12
N SER A 277 -74.61 34.62 38.25
CA SER A 277 -75.32 35.02 37.03
C SER A 277 -76.81 34.65 37.03
N GLY A 278 -77.39 34.35 38.20
CA GLY A 278 -78.83 34.19 38.42
C GLY A 278 -79.32 35.22 39.42
#